data_AF-A0A929IJ24-F1
#
_entry.id   AF-A0A929IJ24-F1
#
_cell.length_a   1.000
_cell.length_b   1.000
_cell.length_c   1.000
_cell.angle_alpha   90.00
_cell.angle_beta   90.00
_cell.angle_gamma   90.00
#
_symmetry.space_group_name_H-M   'P 1'
#
loop_
_entity.id
_entity.type
_entity.pdbx_description
1 polymer ?
#
loop_
_entity_poly.entity_id
_entity_poly.type
_entity_poly.pdbx_seq_one_letter_code
_entity_poly.pdbx_strand_id
1 'polypeptide(L)' 'SMCHAEEPVWEGVATPPLNVRLETPEDILREVSRIETQAVMSRAMPPGNVTEMTEEERHLIAAWLAAREG' A
#
# COMPACT_ATOMS: atom_id res chain seq x y z
N SER A 1 13.77 3.32 3.83
CA SER A 1 12.63 3.28 2.90
C SER A 1 12.08 1.87 2.84
N MET A 2 10.75 1.72 2.76
CA MET A 2 10.09 0.40 2.63
C MET A 2 10.08 -0.07 1.17
N CYS A 3 9.50 -1.24 0.90
CA CYS A 3 9.51 -1.91 -0.41
C CYS A 3 8.94 -1.08 -1.57
N HIS A 4 8.03 -0.13 -1.32
CA HIS A 4 7.37 0.70 -2.36
C HIS A 4 7.90 2.14 -2.42
N ALA A 5 9.16 2.35 -2.05
CA ALA A 5 9.85 3.63 -2.19
C ALA A 5 10.54 3.78 -3.57
N GLU A 6 10.95 5.00 -3.92
CA GLU A 6 11.82 5.25 -5.09
C GLU A 6 13.13 4.46 -5.00
N GLU A 7 13.73 4.50 -3.82
CA GLU A 7 14.96 3.80 -3.46
C GLU A 7 14.64 2.88 -2.26
N PRO A 8 14.17 1.64 -2.49
CA PRO A 8 13.89 0.69 -1.42
C PRO A 8 15.16 0.32 -0.65
N VAL A 9 15.03 0.18 0.68
CA VAL A 9 16.13 -0.23 1.57
C VAL A 9 15.77 -1.54 2.30
N TRP A 10 14.84 -2.31 1.73
CA TRP A 10 14.43 -3.60 2.27
C TRP A 10 15.30 -4.71 1.66
N GLU A 11 15.80 -5.62 2.50
CA GLU A 11 16.67 -6.70 2.04
C GLU A 11 15.98 -7.55 0.96
N GLY A 12 16.68 -7.79 -0.15
CA GLY A 12 16.15 -8.53 -1.30
C GLY A 12 15.22 -7.74 -2.22
N VAL A 13 14.97 -6.45 -1.96
CA VAL A 13 14.16 -5.58 -2.81
C VAL A 13 15.03 -4.46 -3.37
N ALA A 14 15.49 -4.64 -4.61
CA ALA A 14 16.33 -3.65 -5.29
C ALA A 14 15.52 -2.52 -5.97
N THR A 15 14.27 -2.80 -6.33
CA THR A 15 13.35 -1.86 -7.00
C THR A 15 11.93 -2.07 -6.47
N PRO A 16 11.07 -1.04 -6.47
CA PRO A 16 9.69 -1.21 -6.05
C PRO A 16 8.99 -2.34 -6.81
N PRO A 17 8.37 -3.32 -6.13
CA PRO A 17 7.69 -4.43 -6.78
C PRO A 17 6.63 -3.93 -7.76
N LEU A 18 6.61 -4.52 -8.97
CA LEU A 18 5.72 -4.12 -10.07
C LEU A 18 5.83 -2.63 -10.46
N ASN A 19 6.94 -1.97 -10.10
CA ASN A 19 7.14 -0.53 -10.26
C ASN A 19 6.07 0.33 -9.54
N VAL A 20 5.44 -0.21 -8.51
CA VAL A 20 4.45 0.48 -7.67
C VAL A 20 5.18 1.29 -6.60
N ARG A 21 5.02 2.61 -6.62
CA ARG A 21 5.54 3.54 -5.61
C ARG A 21 4.39 4.03 -4.74
N LEU A 22 4.67 4.31 -3.47
CA LEU A 22 3.68 4.76 -2.47
C LEU A 22 4.27 5.83 -1.53
N GLU A 23 5.20 6.65 -2.04
CA GLU A 23 5.98 7.60 -1.23
C GLU A 23 5.37 9.00 -1.20
N THR A 24 4.68 9.39 -2.28
CA THR A 24 4.00 10.68 -2.40
C THR A 24 2.48 10.50 -2.45
N PRO A 25 1.69 11.54 -2.10
CA PRO A 25 0.25 11.53 -2.31
C PRO A 25 -0.13 11.20 -3.77
N GLU A 26 0.61 11.72 -4.74
CA GLU A 26 0.39 11.46 -6.16
C GLU A 26 0.61 9.98 -6.51
N ASP A 27 1.63 9.34 -5.95
CA ASP A 27 1.87 7.91 -6.11
C ASP A 27 0.72 7.08 -5.52
N ILE A 28 0.29 7.41 -4.31
CA ILE A 28 -0.85 6.76 -3.64
C ILE A 28 -2.11 6.90 -4.51
N LEU A 29 -2.37 8.09 -5.07
CA LEU A 29 -3.52 8.35 -5.92
C LEU A 29 -3.50 7.59 -7.25
N ARG A 30 -2.32 7.27 -7.79
CA ARG A 30 -2.18 6.43 -9.00
C ARG A 30 -2.50 4.96 -8.72
N GLU A 31 -2.24 4.50 -7.51
CA GLU A 31 -2.28 3.07 -7.15
C GLU A 31 -3.47 2.67 -6.28
N VAL A 32 -4.45 3.56 -6.16
CA VAL A 32 -5.66 3.45 -5.32
C VAL A 32 -6.37 2.10 -5.46
N SER A 33 -6.67 1.68 -6.69
CA SER A 33 -7.35 0.40 -6.95
C SER A 33 -6.51 -0.80 -6.50
N ARG A 34 -5.17 -0.70 -6.59
CA ARG A 34 -4.27 -1.74 -6.06
C ARG A 34 -4.23 -1.73 -4.55
N ILE A 35 -4.16 -0.55 -3.93
CA ILE A 35 -4.18 -0.40 -2.47
C ILE A 35 -5.45 -1.03 -1.91
N GLU A 36 -6.60 -0.72 -2.49
CA GLU A 36 -7.88 -1.32 -2.11
C GLU A 36 -7.84 -2.85 -2.21
N THR A 37 -7.50 -3.36 -3.39
CA THR A 37 -7.51 -4.81 -3.65
C THR A 37 -6.53 -5.55 -2.73
N GLN A 38 -5.32 -5.02 -2.55
CA GLN A 38 -4.22 -5.71 -1.88
C GLN A 38 -4.22 -5.51 -0.36
N ALA A 39 -4.48 -4.30 0.12
CA ALA A 39 -4.43 -3.99 1.55
C ALA A 39 -5.81 -4.12 2.22
N VAL A 40 -6.92 -3.88 1.53
CA VAL A 40 -8.26 -3.93 2.15
C VAL A 40 -8.95 -5.25 1.85
N MET A 41 -9.18 -5.55 0.57
CA MET A 41 -10.04 -6.68 0.18
C MET A 41 -9.38 -8.04 0.42
N SER A 42 -8.19 -8.25 -0.14
CA SER A 42 -7.48 -9.54 -0.06
C SER A 42 -6.60 -9.67 1.17
N ARG A 43 -6.20 -8.54 1.78
CA ARG A 43 -5.23 -8.48 2.88
C ARG A 43 -3.88 -9.14 2.53
N ALA A 44 -3.56 -9.22 1.23
CA ALA A 44 -2.31 -9.76 0.73
C ALA A 44 -1.11 -8.85 1.05
N MET A 45 -1.36 -7.55 1.25
CA MET A 45 -0.35 -6.57 1.63
C MET A 45 -0.59 -6.02 3.05
N PRO A 46 0.48 -5.80 3.83
CA PRO A 46 1.85 -6.19 3.52
C PRO A 46 2.03 -7.73 3.55
N PRO A 47 2.98 -8.32 2.78
CA PRO A 47 3.16 -9.77 2.75
C PRO A 47 3.44 -10.29 4.16
N GLY A 48 2.73 -11.32 4.59
CA GLY A 48 2.88 -11.87 5.94
C GLY A 48 2.59 -10.88 7.08
N ASN A 49 1.93 -9.75 6.77
CA ASN A 49 1.72 -8.64 7.68
C ASN A 49 3.01 -8.12 8.34
N VAL A 50 4.12 -8.02 7.59
CA VAL A 50 5.45 -7.65 8.12
C VAL A 50 5.52 -6.28 8.81
N THR A 51 4.53 -5.40 8.61
CA THR A 51 4.44 -4.10 9.29
C THR A 51 3.45 -4.11 10.46
N GLU A 52 2.91 -5.28 10.81
CA GLU A 52 1.89 -5.45 11.85
C GLU A 52 0.63 -4.61 11.60
N MET A 53 0.25 -4.43 10.34
CA MET A 53 -0.92 -3.64 9.95
C MET A 53 -2.19 -4.19 10.60
N THR A 54 -2.86 -3.31 11.34
CA THR A 54 -4.05 -3.59 12.15
C THR A 54 -5.33 -3.58 11.31
N GLU A 55 -6.41 -4.14 11.87
CA GLU A 55 -7.73 -4.07 11.23
C GLU A 55 -8.26 -2.64 11.22
N GLU A 56 -7.99 -1.86 12.26
CA GLU A 56 -8.34 -0.44 12.36
C GLU A 56 -7.69 0.38 11.24
N GLU A 57 -6.40 0.16 10.96
CA GLU A 57 -5.71 0.83 9.84
C GLU A 57 -6.29 0.45 8.48
N ARG A 58 -6.67 -0.81 8.28
CA ARG A 58 -7.35 -1.25 7.04
C ARG A 58 -8.71 -0.58 6.90
N HIS A 59 -9.47 -0.43 7.99
CA HIS A 59 -10.73 0.29 8.00
C HIS A 59 -10.55 1.78 7.69
N LEU A 60 -9.48 2.41 8.19
CA LEU A 60 -9.16 3.80 7.86
C LEU A 60 -8.90 3.97 6.36
N ILE A 61 -8.16 3.05 5.73
CA ILE A 61 -7.94 3.07 4.28
C ILE A 61 -9.26 2.85 3.54
N ALA A 62 -10.07 1.86 3.93
CA ALA A 62 -11.36 1.60 3.30
C ALA A 62 -12.30 2.82 3.36
N ALA A 63 -12.36 3.49 4.53
CA ALA A 63 -13.17 4.69 4.70
C ALA A 63 -12.67 5.85 3.84
N TRP A 64 -11.35 6.04 3.76
CA TRP A 64 -10.76 7.06 2.89
C TRP A 64 -11.04 6.79 1.41
N LEU A 65 -10.99 5.53 0.97
CA LEU A 65 -11.33 5.13 -0.40
C LEU A 65 -12.81 5.40 -0.70
N ALA A 66 -13.72 4.95 0.17
CA ALA A 66 -15.15 5.15 0.00
C ALA A 66 -15.55 6.63 -0.05
N ALA A 67 -14.91 7.48 0.76
CA ALA A 67 -15.15 8.92 0.76
C ALA A 67 -14.68 9.64 -0.53
N ARG A 68 -13.91 8.97 -1.40
CA ARG A 68 -13.44 9.51 -2.68
C ARG A 68 -14.30 9.12 -3.87
N GLU A 69 -15.13 8.09 -3.73
CA GLU A 69 -16.05 7.65 -4.78
C GLU A 69 -17.41 8.37 -4.72
N GLY A 70 -17.66 9.16 -3.66
CA GLY A 70 -18.80 10.05 -3.49
C GLY A 70 -18.46 11.52 -3.74
#